data_AF-A0A1B9YEP0-F1
#
_entry.id   AF-A0A1B9YEP0-F1
#
_cell.length_a   1.000
_cell.length_b   1.000
_cell.length_c   1.000
_cell.angle_alpha   90.00
_cell.angle_beta   90.00
_cell.angle_gamma   90.00
#
_symmetry.space_group_name_H-M   'P 1'
#
loop_
_entity.id
_entity.type
_entity.pdbx_description
1 polymer ?
#
loop_
_entity_poly.entity_id
_entity_poly.type
_entity_poly.pdbx_seq_one_letter_code
_entity_poly.pdbx_strand_id
1 'polypeptide(L)'
;MEKPRHQIYLEAIEKWGIRAQYEMAQEEATELALAVRKHIRNNDSESFKNLTEEIADMKIMIEQMEMINPTLGLAVEEVMTKKIKRLEKRVTINDFEAQ
;
A
#
# COMPACT_ATOMS: atom_id res chain seq x y z
N MET A 1 -18.78 -12.21 18.15
CA MET A 1 -17.95 -12.56 16.98
C MET A 1 -17.38 -11.26 16.44
N GLU A 2 -16.11 -11.25 16.05
CA GLU A 2 -15.47 -10.08 15.45
C GLU A 2 -16.02 -9.85 14.02
N LYS A 3 -16.21 -8.60 13.61
CA LYS A 3 -16.70 -8.29 12.26
C LYS A 3 -15.61 -8.62 11.23
N PRO A 4 -15.96 -9.16 10.04
CA PRO A 4 -14.99 -9.33 8.97
C PRO A 4 -14.47 -7.96 8.49
N ARG A 5 -13.18 -7.88 8.12
CA ARG A 5 -12.54 -6.62 7.67
C ARG A 5 -13.32 -5.90 6.57
N HIS A 6 -13.87 -6.64 5.61
CA HIS A 6 -14.71 -6.08 4.54
C HIS A 6 -15.91 -5.27 5.07
N GLN A 7 -16.58 -5.78 6.11
CA GLN A 7 -17.71 -5.07 6.72
C GLN A 7 -17.24 -3.78 7.42
N ILE A 8 -16.09 -3.82 8.09
CA ILE A 8 -15.51 -2.65 8.76
C ILE A 8 -15.16 -1.56 7.74
N TYR A 9 -14.59 -1.95 6.59
CA TYR A 9 -14.25 -1.01 5.51
C TYR A 9 -15.50 -0.38 4.89
N LEU A 10 -16.56 -1.16 4.65
CA LEU A 10 -17.84 -0.62 4.20
C LEU A 10 -18.40 0.41 5.20
N GLU A 11 -18.42 0.08 6.48
CA GLU A 11 -18.87 1.00 7.54
C GLU A 11 -18.03 2.28 7.58
N ALA A 12 -16.72 2.19 7.34
CA ALA A 12 -15.82 3.34 7.26
C ALA A 12 -16.14 4.24 6.05
N ILE A 13 -16.31 3.64 4.87
CA ILE A 13 -16.67 4.34 3.63
C ILE A 13 -18.04 5.02 3.77
N GLU A 14 -19.03 4.34 4.34
CA GLU A 14 -20.37 4.90 4.58
C GLU A 14 -20.36 6.04 5.59
N LYS A 15 -19.56 5.92 6.65
CA LYS A 15 -19.50 6.90 7.74
C LYS A 15 -18.74 8.17 7.38
N TRP A 16 -17.61 8.05 6.68
CA TRP A 16 -16.70 9.17 6.42
C TRP A 16 -16.63 9.58 4.94
N GLY A 17 -17.16 8.76 4.05
CA GLY A 17 -17.23 9.04 2.62
C GLY A 17 -15.97 8.68 1.85
N ILE A 18 -16.13 8.51 0.53
CA ILE A 18 -15.07 8.11 -0.41
C ILE A 18 -13.88 9.06 -0.38
N ARG A 19 -14.13 10.38 -0.34
CA ARG A 19 -13.07 11.40 -0.34
C ARG A 19 -12.15 11.24 0.87
N ALA A 20 -12.72 11.02 2.05
CA ALA A 20 -11.95 10.85 3.28
C ALA A 20 -11.04 9.61 3.20
N GLN A 21 -11.48 8.52 2.54
CA GLN A 21 -10.64 7.34 2.35
C GLN A 21 -9.45 7.60 1.42
N TYR A 22 -9.62 8.42 0.38
CA TYR A 22 -8.50 8.81 -0.48
C TYR A 22 -7.54 9.78 0.22
N GLU A 23 -8.06 10.71 1.02
CA GLU A 23 -7.23 11.62 1.84
C GLU A 23 -6.43 10.83 2.88
N MET A 24 -7.06 9.86 3.56
CA MET A 24 -6.38 8.94 4.47
C MET A 24 -5.30 8.10 3.74
N ALA A 25 -5.62 7.53 2.56
CA ALA A 25 -4.63 6.78 1.79
C ALA A 25 -3.40 7.62 1.39
N GLN A 26 -3.57 8.94 1.20
CA GLN A 26 -2.47 9.87 0.95
C GLN A 26 -1.62 10.12 2.20
N GLU A 27 -2.25 10.25 3.37
CA GLU A 27 -1.56 10.38 4.66
C GLU A 27 -0.71 9.14 4.95
N GLU A 28 -1.30 7.95 4.88
CA GLU A 28 -0.61 6.67 5.10
C GLU A 28 0.55 6.44 4.12
N ALA A 29 0.40 6.85 2.85
CA ALA A 29 1.50 6.79 1.88
C ALA A 29 2.67 7.70 2.26
N THR A 30 2.39 8.84 2.90
CA THR A 30 3.41 9.79 3.37
C THR A 30 4.10 9.23 4.61
N GLU A 31 3.35 8.66 5.54
CA GLU A 31 3.87 8.05 6.77
C GLU A 31 4.75 6.83 6.44
N LEU A 32 4.31 5.97 5.52
CA LEU A 32 5.12 4.86 5.00
C LEU A 32 6.42 5.35 4.39
N ALA A 33 6.41 6.43 3.59
CA ALA A 33 7.63 6.98 3.02
C ALA A 33 8.62 7.46 4.10
N LEU A 34 8.11 8.08 5.17
CA LEU A 34 8.92 8.50 6.32
C LEU A 34 9.47 7.30 7.11
N ALA A 35 8.66 6.27 7.34
CA ALA A 35 9.06 5.06 8.05
C ALA A 35 10.12 4.27 7.28
N VAL A 36 9.99 4.13 5.96
CA VAL A 36 11.02 3.56 5.09
C VAL A 36 12.34 4.32 5.26
N ARG A 37 12.31 5.65 5.21
CA ARG A 37 13.50 6.49 5.42
C ARG A 37 14.11 6.31 6.82
N LYS A 38 13.28 6.24 7.87
CA LYS A 38 13.74 6.00 9.25
C LYS A 38 14.40 4.62 9.37
N HIS A 39 13.81 3.59 8.77
CA HIS A 39 14.35 2.23 8.79
C HIS A 39 15.67 2.10 8.02
N ILE A 40 15.79 2.73 6.84
CA ILE A 40 17.07 2.77 6.11
C ILE A 40 18.19 3.39 6.96
N ARG A 41 17.89 4.47 7.71
CA ARG A 41 18.89 5.16 8.51
C ARG A 41 19.30 4.40 9.77
N ASN A 42 18.33 3.78 10.46
CA ASN A 42 18.56 3.21 11.78
C ASN A 42 18.72 1.70 11.76
N ASN A 43 17.90 1.00 10.97
CA ASN A 43 17.84 -0.46 10.84
C ASN A 43 17.87 -1.22 12.17
N ASP A 44 16.98 -0.82 13.08
CA ASP A 44 16.82 -1.38 14.42
C ASP A 44 15.39 -1.90 14.65
N SER A 45 15.14 -2.51 15.81
CA SER A 45 13.83 -3.09 16.15
C SER A 45 12.70 -2.05 16.19
N GLU A 46 12.99 -0.84 16.64
CA GLU A 46 12.00 0.24 16.70
C GLU A 46 11.60 0.71 15.31
N SER A 47 12.57 0.99 14.44
CA SER A 47 12.29 1.42 13.08
C SER A 47 11.65 0.32 12.23
N PHE A 48 12.00 -0.95 12.47
CA PHE A 48 11.32 -2.08 11.82
C PHE A 48 9.86 -2.21 12.28
N LYS A 49 9.59 -2.02 13.57
CA LYS A 49 8.23 -2.00 14.11
C LYS A 49 7.40 -0.89 13.45
N ASN A 50 7.92 0.34 13.40
CA ASN A 50 7.24 1.46 12.75
C ASN A 50 6.98 1.15 11.27
N LEU A 51 7.97 0.64 10.54
CA LEU A 51 7.80 0.26 9.14
C LEU A 51 6.69 -0.79 8.95
N THR A 52 6.59 -1.74 9.88
CA THR A 52 5.55 -2.79 9.84
C THR A 52 4.15 -2.21 10.02
N GLU A 53 3.99 -1.25 10.93
CA GLU A 53 2.72 -0.55 11.18
C GLU A 53 2.29 0.21 9.91
N GLU A 54 3.15 1.08 9.37
CA GLU A 54 2.78 1.88 8.17
C GLU A 54 2.53 1.01 6.92
N ILE A 55 3.21 -0.14 6.77
CA ILE A 55 2.91 -1.09 5.70
C ILE A 55 1.51 -1.68 5.88
N ALA A 56 1.13 -2.02 7.12
CA ALA A 56 -0.18 -2.55 7.41
C ALA A 56 -1.27 -1.51 7.12
N ASP A 57 -1.07 -0.28 7.54
CA ASP A 57 -2.02 0.81 7.35
C ASP A 57 -2.19 1.15 5.86
N MET A 58 -1.08 1.25 5.11
CA MET A 58 -1.14 1.41 3.64
C MET A 58 -1.86 0.25 2.95
N LYS A 59 -1.65 -1.01 3.39
CA LYS A 59 -2.38 -2.16 2.82
C LYS A 59 -3.88 -2.09 3.07
N ILE A 60 -4.30 -1.68 4.26
CA ILE A 60 -5.71 -1.45 4.59
C ILE A 60 -6.29 -0.39 3.66
N MET A 61 -5.58 0.73 3.45
CA MET A 61 -6.07 1.81 2.59
C MET A 61 -6.13 1.41 1.10
N ILE A 62 -5.19 0.58 0.61
CA ILE A 62 -5.29 0.00 -0.74
C ILE A 62 -6.53 -0.89 -0.86
N GLU A 63 -6.77 -1.78 0.11
CA GLU A 63 -7.95 -2.66 0.12
C GLU A 63 -9.26 -1.83 0.12
N GLN A 64 -9.31 -0.69 0.84
CA GLN A 64 -10.46 0.21 0.81
C GLN A 64 -10.64 0.91 -0.54
N MET A 65 -9.57 1.38 -1.18
CA MET A 65 -9.65 1.99 -2.52
C MET A 65 -10.12 0.99 -3.58
N GLU A 66 -9.69 -0.27 -3.50
CA GLU A 66 -10.16 -1.35 -4.38
C GLU A 66 -11.63 -1.70 -4.13
N MET A 67 -12.11 -1.58 -2.88
CA MET A 67 -13.52 -1.74 -2.55
C MET A 67 -14.38 -0.60 -3.12
N ILE A 68 -13.88 0.63 -3.07
CA ILE A 68 -14.54 1.81 -3.64
C ILE A 68 -14.66 1.67 -5.16
N ASN A 69 -13.64 1.13 -5.83
CA ASN A 69 -13.65 0.85 -7.26
C ASN A 69 -13.25 -0.59 -7.57
N PRO A 70 -14.23 -1.52 -7.75
CA PRO A 70 -13.95 -2.93 -8.00
C PRO A 70 -13.10 -3.20 -9.26
N THR A 71 -13.09 -2.29 -10.23
CA THR A 71 -12.24 -2.43 -11.44
C THR A 71 -10.79 -2.04 -11.19
N LEU A 72 -10.51 -1.28 -10.12
CA LEU A 72 -9.17 -0.82 -9.77
C LEU A 72 -8.25 -1.99 -9.44
N GLY A 73 -8.68 -2.92 -8.58
CA GLY A 73 -7.83 -4.07 -8.19
C GLY A 73 -7.40 -4.92 -9.38
N LEU A 74 -8.33 -5.20 -10.31
CA LEU A 74 -8.00 -5.91 -11.56
C LEU A 74 -6.99 -5.14 -12.42
N ALA A 75 -7.16 -3.82 -12.56
CA ALA A 75 -6.25 -2.98 -13.31
C ALA A 75 -4.86 -2.88 -12.66
N VAL A 76 -4.80 -2.79 -11.32
CA VAL A 76 -3.57 -2.77 -10.52
C VAL A 76 -2.79 -4.08 -10.73
N GLU A 77 -3.45 -5.23 -10.63
CA GLU A 77 -2.83 -6.54 -10.83
C GLU A 77 -2.25 -6.71 -12.26
N GLU A 78 -2.97 -6.23 -13.28
CA GLU A 78 -2.46 -6.24 -14.65
C GLU A 78 -1.19 -5.38 -14.79
N VAL A 79 -1.19 -4.18 -14.19
CA VAL A 79 -0.04 -3.27 -14.19
C VAL A 79 1.13 -3.87 -13.39
N MET A 80 0.87 -4.50 -12.24
CA MET A 80 1.86 -5.19 -11.42
C MET A 80 2.52 -6.32 -12.20
N THR A 81 1.74 -7.16 -12.87
CA THR A 81 2.23 -8.24 -13.73
C THR A 81 3.22 -7.71 -14.79
N LYS A 82 2.88 -6.60 -15.45
CA LYS A 82 3.78 -5.96 -16.44
C LYS A 82 5.05 -5.40 -15.80
N LYS A 83 4.95 -4.78 -14.62
CA LYS A 83 6.10 -4.22 -13.89
C LYS A 83 7.04 -5.31 -13.37
N ILE A 84 6.51 -6.41 -12.82
CA ILE A 84 7.30 -7.55 -12.34
C ILE A 84 8.05 -8.22 -13.51
N LYS A 85 7.37 -8.48 -14.63
CA LYS A 85 8.04 -9.00 -15.86
C LYS A 85 9.18 -8.10 -16.34
N ARG A 86 9.05 -6.77 -16.19
CA ARG A 86 10.12 -5.82 -16.54
C ARG A 86 11.28 -5.91 -15.54
N LEU A 87 10.97 -6.01 -14.25
CA LEU A 87 11.97 -6.16 -13.20
C LEU A 87 12.78 -7.46 -13.39
N GLU A 88 12.10 -8.57 -13.66
CA GLU A 88 12.73 -9.87 -13.95
C GLU A 88 13.75 -9.77 -15.10
N LYS A 89 13.38 -9.11 -16.20
CA LYS A 89 14.30 -8.87 -17.32
C LYS A 89 15.54 -8.06 -16.91
N ARG A 90 15.35 -6.97 -16.15
CA ARG A 90 16.47 -6.11 -15.67
C ARG A 90 17.43 -6.89 -14.76
N VAL A 91 16.88 -7.65 -13.82
CA VAL A 91 17.66 -8.52 -12.93
C VAL A 91 18.44 -9.58 -13.72
N THR A 92 17.83 -10.14 -14.77
CA THR A 92 18.47 -11.19 -15.60
C THR A 92 19.62 -10.63 -16.45
N ILE A 93 19.52 -9.37 -16.89
CA ILE A 93 20.48 -8.75 -17.81
C ILE A 93 21.56 -7.95 -17.04
N ASN A 94 21.53 -7.91 -15.70
CA ASN A 94 22.39 -7.05 -14.85
C ASN A 94 22.31 -5.54 -15.18
N ASP A 95 21.20 -5.12 -15.79
CA ASP A 95 21.04 -3.75 -16.25
C ASP A 95 20.26 -2.95 -15.19
N PHE A 96 20.99 -2.35 -14.25
CA PHE A 96 20.44 -1.54 -13.17
C PHE A 96 20.33 -0.07 -13.59
N GLU A 97 19.64 0.21 -14.69
CA GLU A 97 19.28 1.60 -15.01
C GLU A 97 18.00 1.98 -14.26
N ALA A 98 18.16 2.81 -13.23
CA ALA A 98 17.08 3.51 -12.56
C ALA A 98 16.42 4.47 -13.57
N GLN A 99 15.11 4.30 -13.81
CA GLN A 99 14.28 5.27 -14.52
C GLN A 99 13.78 6.32 -13.54
#